data_AF-A0A7W6VRJ2-F1
#
_entry.id   AF-A0A7W6VRJ2-F1
#
_cell.length_a   1.000
_cell.length_b   1.000
_cell.length_c   1.000
_cell.angle_alpha   90.00
_cell.angle_beta   90.00
_cell.angle_gamma   90.00
#
_symmetry.space_group_name_H-M   'P 1'
#
loop_
_entity.id
_entity.type
_entity.pdbx_description
1 polymer ?
#
loop_
_entity_poly.entity_id
_entity_poly.type
_entity_poly.pdbx_seq_one_letter_code
_entity_poly.pdbx_strand_id
1 'polypeptide(L)' 'MTNHQQREEIAVTALNAAIAFTCHFGRAPDKRERDLLLHALLQYFAERDAPSATLQ' A
#
# COMPACT_ATOMS: atom_id res chain seq x y z
N MET A 1 12.03 -1.90 -13.40
CA MET A 1 10.61 -2.23 -13.64
C MET A 1 10.05 -1.31 -14.71
N THR A 2 9.12 -1.78 -15.54
CA THR A 2 8.36 -0.90 -16.43
C THR A 2 7.31 -0.14 -15.64
N ASN A 3 6.86 1.03 -16.14
CA ASN A 3 5.81 1.82 -15.50
C ASN A 3 4.51 1.00 -15.30
N HIS A 4 4.21 0.10 -16.24
CA HIS A 4 3.07 -0.80 -16.17
C HIS A 4 3.16 -1.77 -14.98
N GLN A 5 4.33 -2.40 -14.77
CA GLN A 5 4.56 -3.31 -13.64
C GLN A 5 4.43 -2.61 -12.28
N GLN A 6 4.92 -1.37 -12.16
CA GLN A 6 4.77 -0.59 -10.92
C GLN A 6 3.30 -0.28 -10.60
N ARG A 7 2.50 0.06 -11.63
CA ARG A 7 1.07 0.34 -11.43
C ARG A 7 0.30 -0.90 -10.99
N GLU A 8 0.58 -2.05 -11.59
CA GLU A 8 -0.04 -3.32 -11.21
C GLU A 8 0.30 -3.67 -9.77
N GLU A 9 1.56 -3.50 -9.36
CA GLU A 9 1.99 -3.78 -8.00
C GLU A 9 1.33 -2.86 -6.96
N ILE A 10 1.20 -1.56 -7.27
CA ILE A 10 0.47 -0.61 -6.43
C ILE A 10 -0.98 -1.05 -6.27
N ALA A 11 -1.65 -1.42 -7.38
CA ALA A 11 -3.04 -1.86 -7.36
C ALA A 11 -3.23 -3.14 -6.53
N VAL A 12 -2.38 -4.14 -6.71
CA VAL A 12 -2.45 -5.41 -5.97
C VAL A 12 -2.18 -5.20 -4.48
N THR A 13 -1.15 -4.44 -4.13
CA THR A 13 -0.80 -4.17 -2.73
C THR A 13 -1.90 -3.39 -2.01
N ALA A 14 -2.44 -2.35 -2.65
CA ALA A 14 -3.53 -1.55 -2.09
C ALA A 14 -4.81 -2.39 -1.90
N LEU A 15 -5.14 -3.26 -2.86
CA LEU A 15 -6.28 -4.17 -2.75
C LEU A 15 -6.09 -5.15 -1.59
N ASN A 16 -4.91 -5.75 -1.47
CA ASN A 16 -4.61 -6.69 -0.38
C ASN A 16 -4.71 -6.01 0.99
N ALA A 17 -4.25 -4.77 1.12
CA ALA A 17 -4.37 -4.00 2.36
C ALA A 17 -5.85 -3.74 2.73
N ALA A 18 -6.68 -3.40 1.75
CA ALA A 18 -8.12 -3.22 1.96
C ALA A 18 -8.81 -4.54 2.36
N ILE A 19 -8.49 -5.65 1.68
CA ILE A 19 -9.01 -6.98 2.02
C ILE A 19 -8.60 -7.36 3.44
N ALA A 20 -7.32 -7.22 3.79
CA ALA A 20 -6.81 -7.53 5.12
C ALA A 20 -7.53 -6.74 6.21
N PHE A 21 -7.76 -5.44 5.99
CA PHE A 21 -8.56 -4.62 6.89
C PHE A 21 -9.97 -5.19 7.06
N THR A 22 -10.68 -5.47 5.96
CA THR A 22 -12.05 -5.98 6.03
C THR A 22 -12.15 -7.35 6.69
N CYS A 23 -11.19 -8.25 6.46
CA CYS A 23 -11.14 -9.55 7.10
C CYS A 23 -10.87 -9.45 8.61
N HIS A 24 -10.04 -8.49 9.04
CA HIS A 24 -9.70 -8.31 10.45
C HIS A 24 -10.82 -7.64 11.25
N PHE A 25 -11.43 -6.59 10.69
CA PHE A 25 -12.43 -5.78 11.41
C PHE A 25 -13.88 -6.14 11.07
N GLY A 26 -14.13 -6.98 10.06
CA GLY A 26 -15.47 -7.37 9.62
C GLY A 26 -16.30 -6.22 9.01
N ARG A 27 -15.65 -5.11 8.64
CA ARG A 27 -16.30 -3.93 8.04
C ARG A 27 -15.35 -3.18 7.11
N ALA A 28 -15.92 -2.30 6.28
CA ALA A 28 -15.13 -1.34 5.52
C ALA A 28 -14.46 -0.30 6.44
N PRO A 29 -13.27 0.22 6.06
CA PRO A 29 -12.62 1.30 6.78
C PRO A 29 -13.45 2.58 6.71
N ASP A 30 -13.49 3.33 7.81
CA ASP A 30 -14.06 4.67 7.81
C ASP A 30 -13.12 5.69 7.14
N LYS A 31 -13.53 6.97 7.11
CA LYS A 31 -12.72 8.03 6.49
C LYS A 31 -11.32 8.12 7.11
N ARG A 32 -11.21 8.12 8.44
CA ARG A 32 -9.94 8.29 9.15
C ARG A 32 -9.05 7.08 8.96
N GLU A 33 -9.60 5.89 9.03
CA GLU A 33 -8.86 4.64 8.84
C GLU A 33 -8.38 4.48 7.40
N ARG A 34 -9.19 4.87 6.42
CA ARG A 34 -8.78 4.91 5.02
C ARG A 34 -7.63 5.90 4.81
N ASP A 35 -7.68 7.08 5.42
CA ASP A 35 -6.62 8.08 5.31
C ASP A 35 -5.30 7.55 5.93
N LEU A 36 -5.39 6.82 7.05
CA LEU A 36 -4.24 6.12 7.65
C LEU A 36 -3.68 5.00 6.77
N LEU A 37 -4.56 4.18 6.19
CA LEU A 37 -4.20 3.12 5.23
C LEU A 37 -3.47 3.71 4.02
N LEU A 38 -3.98 4.82 3.47
CA LEU A 38 -3.35 5.51 2.37
C LEU A 38 -1.97 6.05 2.75
N HIS A 39 -1.84 6.66 3.93
CA HIS A 39 -0.54 7.15 4.41
C HIS A 39 0.48 6.02 4.57
N ALA A 40 0.07 4.88 5.14
CA ALA A 40 0.93 3.70 5.28
C ALA A 40 1.35 3.13 3.92
N LEU A 41 0.45 3.05 2.94
CA LEU A 41 0.76 2.60 1.58
C LEU A 41 1.74 3.55 0.88
N LEU A 42 1.54 4.86 0.99
CA LEU A 42 2.45 5.86 0.44
C LEU A 42 3.85 5.74 1.05
N GLN A 43 3.94 5.57 2.37
CA GLN A 43 5.21 5.38 3.06
C GLN A 43 5.90 4.08 2.62
N TYR A 44 5.16 2.97 2.54
CA TYR A 44 5.69 1.69 2.08
C TYR A 44 6.36 1.80 0.71
N PHE A 45 5.68 2.41 -0.27
CA PHE A 45 6.24 2.58 -1.61
C PHE A 45 7.38 3.60 -1.64
N ALA A 46 7.29 4.70 -0.90
CA ALA A 46 8.35 5.70 -0.82
C ALA A 46 9.64 5.15 -0.21
N GLU A 47 9.54 4.32 0.83
CA GLU A 47 10.70 3.65 1.46
C GLU A 47 11.28 2.57 0.55
N ARG A 48 10.45 1.85 -0.21
CA ARG A 48 10.91 0.85 -1.18
C ARG A 48 11.63 1.46 -2.36
N ASP A 49 11.19 2.64 -2.79
CA ASP A 49 11.81 3.42 -3.86
C ASP A 49 12.96 4.31 -3.35
N ALA A 50 13.25 4.29 -2.03
CA ALA A 50 14.34 5.08 -1.47
C ALA A 50 15.71 4.54 -1.95
N PRO A 51 16.63 5.41 -2.39
CA PRO A 51 17.97 5.00 -2.84
C PRO A 51 18.79 4.21 -1.80
N SER A 52 18.45 4.36 -0.51
CA SER A 52 19.06 3.64 0.61
C SER A 52 18.62 2.18 0.72
N ALA A 53 17.49 1.80 0.12
CA ALA A 53 17.03 0.40 0.08
C ALA A 53 17.75 -0.42 -1.01
N THR A 54 18.48 0.23 -1.92
CA THR A 54 19.17 -0.39 -3.06
C THR A 54 20.63 -0.77 -2.77
N LEU A 55 21.10 -0.59 -1.52
CA LEU A 55 22.49 -0.80 -1.08
C LEU A 55 22.70 -2.08 -0.23
N GLN A 56 21.75 -3.02 -0.23
CA GLN A 56 21.94 -4.35 0.39
C GLN A 56 21.91 -5.47 -0.64
#